data_AF-A0A6C0DM45-F1
#
_entry.id   AF-A0A6C0DM45-F1
#
_cell.length_a   1.000
_cell.length_b   1.000
_cell.length_c   1.000
_cell.angle_alpha   90.00
_cell.angle_beta   90.00
_cell.angle_gamma   90.00
#
_symmetry.space_group_name_H-M   'P 1'
#
loop_
_entity.id
_entity.type
_entity.pdbx_description
1 polymer ?
#
loop_
_entity_poly.entity_id
_entity_poly.type
_entity_poly.pdbx_seq_one_letter_code
_entity_poly.pdbx_strand_id
1 'polypeptide(L)' 'MNKEKEKKQLPDFLYGMKIRTAVFAFILFMLLSTPTAFNILNMIFNSFVQLLNDKNEPTILARIIMSFIIAFLLFIF' A
#
# COMPACT_ATOMS: atom_id res chain seq x y z
N MET A 1 -8.61 48.50 -13.61
CA MET A 1 -9.24 47.84 -12.46
C MET A 1 -8.87 46.37 -12.49
N ASN A 2 -8.38 45.86 -11.37
CA ASN A 2 -7.76 44.55 -11.10
C ASN A 2 -7.90 43.43 -12.14
N LYS A 3 -6.75 43.04 -12.74
CA LYS A 3 -6.53 41.66 -13.17
C LYS A 3 -6.34 40.83 -11.90
N GLU A 4 -7.44 40.27 -11.40
CA GLU A 4 -7.38 39.25 -10.37
C GLU A 4 -6.54 38.09 -10.90
N LYS A 5 -5.32 37.99 -10.36
CA LYS A 5 -4.44 36.86 -10.57
C LYS A 5 -5.18 35.64 -10.04
N GLU A 6 -5.76 34.85 -10.94
CA GLU A 6 -6.09 33.46 -10.69
C GLU A 6 -4.84 32.81 -10.09
N LYS A 7 -4.84 32.65 -8.77
CA LYS A 7 -3.86 31.83 -8.07
C LYS A 7 -4.13 30.39 -8.52
N LYS A 8 -3.56 30.01 -9.66
CA LYS A 8 -3.26 28.61 -9.97
C LYS A 8 -2.39 28.11 -8.82
N GLN A 9 -3.01 27.55 -7.78
CA GLN A 9 -2.34 26.77 -6.74
C GLN A 9 -2.00 25.41 -7.38
N LEU A 10 -1.01 25.43 -8.27
CA LEU A 10 0.35 24.94 -8.10
C LEU A 10 0.38 23.39 -8.11
N PRO A 11 0.65 22.78 -9.27
CA PRO A 11 0.90 21.33 -9.40
C PRO A 11 1.90 20.78 -8.37
N ASP A 12 2.77 21.61 -7.81
CA ASP A 12 3.73 21.26 -6.75
C ASP A 12 3.09 20.64 -5.50
N PHE A 13 1.87 21.05 -5.11
CA PHE A 13 1.16 20.42 -4.01
C PHE A 13 0.78 18.96 -4.35
N LEU A 14 0.31 18.74 -5.59
CA LEU A 14 -0.03 17.41 -6.09
C LEU A 14 1.22 16.53 -6.24
N TYR A 15 2.36 17.09 -6.66
CA TYR A 15 3.63 16.37 -6.73
C TYR A 15 4.15 16.00 -5.34
N GLY A 16 4.12 16.93 -4.38
CA GLY A 16 4.51 16.67 -2.99
C GLY A 16 3.66 15.59 -2.34
N MET A 17 2.35 15.60 -2.58
CA MET A 17 1.44 14.56 -2.11
C MET A 17 1.76 13.19 -2.73
N LYS A 18 1.94 13.11 -4.05
CA LYS A 18 2.30 11.87 -4.75
C LYS A 18 3.61 11.27 -4.25
N ILE A 19 4.63 12.09 -4.03
CA ILE A 19 5.93 11.62 -3.52
C ILE A 19 5.76 11.08 -2.10
N ARG A 20 5.02 11.78 -1.23
CA ARG A 20 4.74 11.29 0.13
C ARG A 20 4.02 9.94 0.10
N THR A 21 2.96 9.81 -0.70
CA THR A 21 2.22 8.55 -0.84
C THR A 21 3.12 7.44 -1.38
N ALA A 22 4.00 7.72 -2.35
CA ALA A 22 4.95 6.74 -2.86
C ALA A 22 5.98 6.30 -1.80
N VAL A 23 6.46 7.22 -0.97
CA VAL A 23 7.36 6.90 0.16
C VAL A 23 6.65 6.04 1.19
N PHE A 24 5.41 6.38 1.56
CA PHE A 24 4.62 5.55 2.46
C PHE A 24 4.34 4.16 1.87
N ALA A 25 4.03 4.08 0.58
CA ALA A 25 3.83 2.82 -0.12
C ALA A 25 5.08 1.95 -0.09
N PHE A 26 6.25 2.56 -0.32
CA PHE A 26 7.53 1.88 -0.27
C PHE A 26 7.85 1.34 1.14
N ILE A 27 7.66 2.15 2.18
CA ILE A 27 7.88 1.74 3.57
C ILE A 27 6.93 0.60 3.95
N LEU A 28 5.64 0.75 3.67
CA LEU A 28 4.64 -0.27 3.94
C LEU A 28 4.97 -1.56 3.21
N PHE A 29 5.32 -1.47 1.91
CA PHE A 29 5.71 -2.64 1.13
C PHE A 29 6.91 -3.37 1.74
N MET A 30 7.96 -2.65 2.15
CA MET A 30 9.11 -3.30 2.79
C MET A 30 8.75 -4.01 4.09
N LEU A 31 7.91 -3.40 4.94
CA LEU A 31 7.50 -3.99 6.21
C LEU A 31 6.61 -5.23 5.99
N LEU A 32 5.69 -5.14 5.04
CA LEU A 32 4.63 -6.11 4.82
C LEU A 32 5.01 -7.22 3.81
N SER A 33 6.12 -7.07 3.07
CA SER A 33 6.63 -8.10 2.15
C SER A 33 7.52 -9.16 2.84
N THR A 34 7.61 -9.13 4.17
CA THR A 34 8.40 -10.11 4.93
C THR A 34 7.67 -11.45 5.07
N PRO A 35 8.40 -12.59 5.16
CA PRO A 35 7.79 -13.90 5.41
C PRO A 35 6.92 -13.91 6.67
N THR A 36 7.35 -13.20 7.72
CA THR A 36 6.61 -13.05 8.97
C THR A 36 5.26 -12.35 8.75
N ALA A 37 5.20 -11.30 7.94
CA ALA A 37 3.94 -10.62 7.62
C ALA A 37 2.97 -11.54 6.87
N PHE A 38 3.46 -12.35 5.94
CA PHE A 38 2.64 -13.36 5.26
C PHE A 38 2.18 -14.47 6.19
N ASN A 39 2.99 -14.88 7.17
CA ASN A 39 2.57 -15.84 8.19
C ASN A 39 1.45 -15.28 9.07
N ILE A 40 1.56 -14.02 9.47
CA ILE A 40 0.49 -13.32 10.22
C ILE A 40 -0.77 -13.23 9.38
N LEU A 41 -0.65 -12.85 8.10
CA LEU A 41 -1.77 -12.83 7.17
C LEU A 41 -2.42 -14.21 7.05
N ASN A 42 -1.61 -15.26 6.91
CA ASN A 42 -2.10 -16.63 6.86
C ASN A 42 -2.78 -17.03 8.18
N MET A 43 -2.32 -16.59 9.35
CA MET A 43 -3.01 -16.85 10.62
C MET A 43 -4.39 -16.18 10.69
N ILE A 44 -4.52 -14.95 10.18
CA ILE A 44 -5.80 -14.21 10.17
C ILE A 44 -6.79 -14.85 9.20
N PHE A 45 -6.32 -15.32 8.04
CA PHE A 45 -7.16 -15.85 6.97
C PHE A 45 -7.17 -17.39 6.89
N ASN A 46 -6.52 -18.09 7.84
CA ASN A 46 -6.29 -19.54 7.82
C ASN A 46 -7.58 -20.35 7.66
N SER A 47 -8.69 -19.81 8.17
CA SER A 47 -10.00 -20.46 8.15
C SER A 47 -10.70 -20.39 6.79
N PHE A 48 -10.24 -19.54 5.87
CA PHE A 48 -10.94 -19.27 4.60
C PHE A 48 -10.11 -19.62 3.37
N VAL A 49 -8.79 -19.41 3.40
CA VAL A 49 -7.94 -19.57 2.22
C VAL A 49 -6.52 -19.96 2.64
N GLN A 50 -5.93 -20.94 1.94
CA GLN A 50 -4.53 -21.33 2.10
C GLN A 50 -3.64 -20.29 1.40
N LEU A 51 -3.00 -19.41 2.18
CA LEU A 51 -2.21 -18.29 1.64
C LEU A 51 -0.73 -18.64 1.48
N LEU A 52 -0.25 -19.64 2.21
CA LEU A 52 1.10 -20.17 2.10
C LEU A 52 1.08 -21.52 1.37
N ASN A 53 2.09 -21.76 0.54
CA ASN A 53 2.29 -23.05 -0.10
C ASN A 53 3.05 -24.01 0.85
N ASP A 54 3.18 -25.29 0.47
CA ASP A 54 3.85 -26.35 1.24
C ASP A 54 5.32 -26.03 1.63
N LYS A 55 5.93 -25.06 0.95
CA LYS A 55 7.29 -24.55 1.23
C LYS A 55 7.31 -23.30 2.12
N ASN A 56 6.20 -22.92 2.75
CA ASN A 56 6.01 -21.65 3.47
C ASN A 56 6.28 -20.40 2.61
N GLU A 57 6.09 -20.51 1.30
CA GLU A 57 6.22 -19.38 0.38
C GLU A 57 4.86 -18.72 0.16
N PRO A 58 4.80 -17.37 0.07
CA PRO A 58 3.56 -16.67 -0.19
C PRO A 58 3.08 -16.93 -1.62
N THR A 59 1.88 -17.49 -1.72
CA THR A 59 1.17 -17.70 -2.98
C THR A 59 0.88 -16.39 -3.70
N ILE A 60 0.58 -16.45 -5.00
CA ILE A 60 0.16 -15.26 -5.76
C ILE A 60 -1.06 -14.60 -5.11
N LEU A 61 -2.01 -15.40 -4.62
CA LEU A 61 -3.20 -14.91 -3.93
C LEU A 61 -2.85 -14.14 -2.65
N ALA A 62 -1.93 -14.67 -1.84
CA ALA A 62 -1.44 -13.97 -0.65
C ALA A 62 -0.81 -12.62 -0.99
N ARG A 63 0.00 -12.56 -2.06
CA ARG A 63 0.62 -11.31 -2.53
C ARG A 63 -0.40 -10.29 -3.01
N ILE A 64 -1.45 -10.75 -3.70
CA ILE A 64 -2.56 -9.89 -4.13
C ILE A 64 -3.29 -9.33 -2.91
N ILE A 65 -3.66 -10.16 -1.94
CA ILE A 65 -4.33 -9.73 -0.71
C ILE A 65 -3.47 -8.71 0.05
N MET A 66 -2.17 -8.99 0.19
CA MET A 66 -1.24 -8.07 0.84
C MET A 66 -1.14 -6.73 0.12
N SER A 67 -1.14 -6.74 -1.21
CA SER A 67 -1.10 -5.52 -2.03
C SER A 67 -2.38 -4.71 -1.87
N PHE A 68 -3.53 -5.36 -1.79
CA PHE A 68 -4.81 -4.70 -1.47
C PHE A 68 -4.81 -4.08 -0.08
N ILE A 69 -4.25 -4.75 0.93
CA ILE A 69 -4.12 -4.21 2.29
C ILE A 69 -3.26 -2.94 2.27
N ILE A 70 -2.10 -2.97 1.61
CA ILE A 70 -1.22 -1.81 1.49
C ILE A 70 -1.95 -0.66 0.78
N ALA A 71 -2.62 -0.93 -0.34
CA ALA A 71 -3.38 0.07 -1.07
C ALA A 71 -4.51 0.67 -0.23
N PHE A 72 -5.21 -0.15 0.56
CA PHE A 72 -6.28 0.30 1.45
C PHE A 72 -5.73 1.17 2.59
N LEU A 73 -4.60 0.80 3.19
CA LEU A 73 -3.94 1.62 4.21
C LEU A 73 -3.53 2.99 3.63
N LEU A 74 -2.94 3.02 2.43
CA LEU A 74 -2.59 4.27 1.75
C LEU A 74 -3.80 5.10 1.31
N PHE A 75 -4.97 4.49 1.17
CA PHE A 75 -6.19 5.22 0.85
C PHE A 75 -6.79 5.93 2.06
N ILE A 76 -6.59 5.37 3.27
CA ILE A 76 -7.06 5.95 4.52
C ILE A 76 -6.20 7.16 4.96
N PHE A 77 -4.89 7.12 4.69
CA PHE A 77 -3.91 8.13 5.11
C PHE A 77 -3.57 9.12 4.00
#